data_AF-A0A0V0PZS2-F1
#
_entry.id   AF-A0A0V0PZS2-F1
#
_cell.length_a   1.000
_cell.length_b   1.000
_cell.length_c   1.000
_cell.angle_alpha   90.00
_cell.angle_beta   90.00
_cell.angle_gamma   90.00
#
_symmetry.space_group_name_H-M   'P 1'
#
loop_
_entity.id
_entity.type
_entity.pdbx_description
1 polymer ?
#
loop_
_entity_poly.entity_id
_entity_poly.type
_entity_poly.pdbx_seq_one_letter_code
_entity_poly.pdbx_strand_id
1 'polypeptide(L)'
;MRALALLLLMGAPVWAGDASGFDPAAIDQCLAKAETQGARADCSGAGMDACLDYARQKYTGDDPDFPMANCLDASHQAWEAKLTAVYEAALEESDPQEPLRRMERSWIGFRDALCDRSGETGGDPARDRCIRDETARQVALLMSWAEPR
;
A
#
# COMPACT_ATOMS: atom_id res chain seq x y z
N MET A 1 12.22 28.05 -48.59
CA MET A 1 11.02 27.30 -48.14
C MET A 1 11.41 25.83 -48.17
N ARG A 2 11.54 25.08 -47.07
CA ARG A 2 10.54 24.79 -46.04
C ARG A 2 11.28 24.37 -44.75
N ALA A 3 10.93 24.99 -43.62
CA ALA A 3 11.32 24.52 -42.30
C ALA A 3 10.40 23.35 -41.91
N LEU A 4 10.97 22.19 -41.57
CA LEU A 4 10.25 21.08 -40.95
C LEU A 4 10.18 21.34 -39.44
N ALA A 5 9.00 21.68 -38.94
CA ALA A 5 8.73 21.76 -37.51
C ALA A 5 8.46 20.34 -36.97
N LEU A 6 9.39 19.80 -36.17
CA LEU A 6 9.13 18.63 -35.33
C LEU A 6 8.28 19.07 -34.13
N LEU A 7 7.02 18.65 -34.11
CA LEU A 7 6.15 18.73 -32.94
C LEU A 7 6.57 17.67 -31.91
N LEU A 8 7.21 18.13 -30.84
CA LEU A 8 7.43 17.37 -29.61
C LEU A 8 6.09 17.20 -28.87
N LEU A 9 5.52 16.00 -28.92
CA LEU A 9 4.45 15.57 -28.02
C LEU A 9 5.04 15.39 -26.62
N MET A 10 4.90 16.41 -25.76
CA MET A 10 5.12 16.22 -24.32
C MET A 10 3.94 15.40 -23.78
N GLY A 11 4.16 14.11 -23.56
CA GLY A 11 3.24 13.27 -22.79
C GLY A 11 3.24 13.75 -21.35
N ALA A 12 2.18 14.42 -20.92
CA ALA A 12 1.93 14.62 -19.50
C ALA A 12 1.73 13.24 -18.85
N PRO A 13 2.27 12.97 -17.66
CA PRO A 13 1.98 11.74 -16.96
C PRO A 13 0.48 11.72 -16.68
N VAL A 14 -0.24 10.78 -17.28
CA VAL A 14 -1.61 10.51 -16.89
C VAL A 14 -1.51 9.87 -15.52
N TRP A 15 -1.84 10.62 -14.47
CA TRP A 15 -2.25 10.00 -13.21
C TRP A 15 -3.61 9.39 -13.52
N ALA A 16 -3.58 8.15 -14.04
CA ALA A 16 -4.76 7.30 -14.01
C ALA A 16 -5.07 7.10 -12.53
N GLY A 17 -6.00 7.90 -12.01
CA GLY A 17 -6.57 7.64 -10.69
C GLY A 17 -7.06 6.20 -10.69
N ASP A 18 -6.81 5.49 -9.58
CA ASP A 18 -7.22 4.11 -9.47
C ASP A 18 -8.74 4.02 -9.69
N ALA A 19 -9.14 3.22 -10.68
CA ALA A 19 -10.54 3.01 -11.03
C ALA A 19 -11.34 2.33 -9.90
N SER A 20 -10.64 1.81 -8.88
CA SER A 20 -11.24 1.23 -7.68
C SER A 20 -12.02 2.23 -6.82
N GLY A 21 -11.69 3.53 -6.90
CA GLY A 21 -12.20 4.54 -5.97
C GLY A 21 -11.50 4.56 -4.62
N PHE A 22 -10.41 3.80 -4.45
CA PHE A 22 -9.52 3.92 -3.30
C PHE A 22 -8.72 5.23 -3.36
N ASP A 23 -8.67 5.96 -2.24
CA ASP A 23 -7.85 7.17 -2.10
C ASP A 23 -6.61 6.87 -1.23
N PRO A 24 -5.40 6.79 -1.82
CA PRO A 24 -4.17 6.57 -1.07
C PRO A 24 -3.90 7.64 0.00
N ALA A 25 -4.43 8.86 -0.16
CA ALA A 25 -4.25 9.92 0.82
C ALA A 25 -4.91 9.58 2.16
N ALA A 26 -5.89 8.67 2.21
CA ALA A 26 -6.48 8.20 3.45
C ALA A 26 -5.45 7.53 4.38
N ILE A 27 -4.47 6.81 3.81
CA ILE A 27 -3.37 6.20 4.57
C ILE A 27 -2.53 7.28 5.24
N ASP A 28 -2.07 8.27 4.47
CA ASP A 28 -1.23 9.36 5.00
C ASP A 28 -1.95 10.20 6.05
N GLN A 29 -3.23 10.49 5.84
CA GLN A 29 -4.06 11.21 6.81
C GLN A 29 -4.24 10.43 8.12
N CYS A 30 -4.32 9.10 8.05
CA CYS A 30 -4.38 8.27 9.25
C CYS A 30 -3.02 8.26 9.98
N LEU A 31 -1.93 7.99 9.25
CA LEU A 31 -0.58 7.94 9.81
C LEU A 31 -0.17 9.27 10.46
N ALA A 32 -0.54 10.41 9.88
CA ALA A 32 -0.26 11.74 10.42
C ALA A 32 -0.95 12.02 11.77
N LYS A 33 -2.06 11.34 12.07
CA LYS A 33 -2.79 11.47 13.34
C LYS A 33 -2.35 10.44 14.39
N ALA A 34 -1.56 9.44 13.98
CA ALA A 34 -1.16 8.34 14.85
C ALA A 34 0.13 8.68 15.61
N GLU A 35 0.03 8.71 16.94
CA GLU A 35 1.13 9.08 17.84
C GLU A 35 2.00 7.90 18.28
N THR A 36 1.56 6.67 18.08
CA THR A 36 2.30 5.46 18.48
C THR A 36 2.47 4.51 17.30
N GLN A 37 3.48 3.64 17.38
CA GLN A 37 3.64 2.55 16.41
C GLN A 37 2.37 1.70 16.28
N GLY A 38 1.71 1.37 17.40
CA GLY A 38 0.45 0.62 17.38
C GLY A 38 -0.67 1.37 16.65
N ALA A 39 -0.85 2.66 16.96
CA ALA A 39 -1.84 3.50 16.28
C ALA A 39 -1.56 3.63 14.77
N ARG A 40 -0.29 3.62 14.35
CA ARG A 40 0.09 3.60 12.92
C ARG A 40 -0.24 2.27 12.26
N ALA A 41 -0.02 1.16 12.96
CA ALA A 41 -0.41 -0.17 12.47
C ALA A 41 -1.94 -0.29 12.31
N ASP A 42 -2.71 0.32 13.21
CA ASP A 42 -4.19 0.36 13.14
C ASP A 42 -4.72 1.13 11.92
N CYS A 43 -3.87 1.88 11.22
CA CYS A 43 -4.25 2.54 9.97
C CYS A 43 -4.45 1.57 8.80
N SER A 44 -4.15 0.27 8.92
CA SER A 44 -4.16 -0.67 7.80
C SER A 44 -5.45 -0.67 6.96
N GLY A 45 -6.61 -0.41 7.59
CA GLY A 45 -7.91 -0.31 6.92
C GLY A 45 -8.26 1.06 6.34
N ALA A 46 -7.39 2.07 6.44
CA ALA A 46 -7.66 3.42 5.97
C ALA A 46 -8.03 3.44 4.47
N GLY A 47 -9.13 4.09 4.14
CA GLY A 47 -9.65 4.20 2.76
C GLY A 47 -10.54 3.02 2.31
N MET A 48 -10.57 1.90 3.04
CA MET A 48 -11.34 0.71 2.64
C MET A 48 -12.84 0.97 2.57
N ASP A 49 -13.43 1.60 3.59
CA ASP A 49 -14.87 1.84 3.64
C ASP A 49 -15.33 2.75 2.48
N ALA A 50 -14.56 3.82 2.22
CA ALA A 50 -14.84 4.73 1.11
C ALA A 50 -14.73 4.03 -0.25
N CYS A 51 -13.71 3.18 -0.43
CA CYS A 51 -13.58 2.37 -1.65
C CYS A 51 -14.78 1.43 -1.82
N LEU A 52 -15.18 0.71 -0.77
CA LEU A 52 -16.31 -0.22 -0.84
C LEU A 52 -17.63 0.50 -1.13
N ASP A 53 -17.86 1.67 -0.53
CA ASP A 53 -19.05 2.47 -0.79
C ASP A 53 -19.09 3.00 -2.22
N TYR A 54 -17.94 3.42 -2.77
CA TYR A 54 -17.81 3.76 -4.18
C TYR A 54 -18.08 2.56 -5.09
N ALA A 55 -17.41 1.43 -4.82
CA ALA A 55 -17.51 0.22 -5.62
C ALA A 55 -18.94 -0.31 -5.65
N ARG A 56 -19.66 -0.35 -4.52
CA ARG A 56 -21.07 -0.75 -4.45
C ARG A 56 -22.01 0.14 -5.28
N GLN A 57 -21.70 1.42 -5.43
CA GLN A 57 -22.50 2.34 -6.23
C GLN A 57 -22.21 2.24 -7.73
N LYS A 58 -20.97 1.87 -8.09
CA LYS A 58 -20.48 1.90 -9.48
C LYS A 58 -20.46 0.53 -10.15
N TYR A 59 -20.28 -0.53 -9.38
CA TYR A 59 -20.16 -1.89 -9.90
C TYR A 59 -21.52 -2.39 -10.37
N THR A 60 -21.58 -2.80 -11.63
CA THR A 60 -22.78 -3.35 -12.29
C THR A 60 -22.57 -4.78 -12.79
N GLY A 61 -21.48 -5.44 -12.37
CA GLY A 61 -21.21 -6.84 -12.71
C GLY A 61 -22.00 -7.82 -11.84
N ASP A 62 -21.84 -9.11 -12.12
CA ASP A 62 -22.55 -10.22 -11.50
C ASP A 62 -21.76 -10.93 -10.38
N ASP A 63 -20.45 -10.72 -10.30
CA ASP A 63 -19.60 -11.24 -9.21
C ASP A 63 -19.73 -10.36 -7.95
N PRO A 64 -20.37 -10.85 -6.86
CA PRO A 64 -20.55 -10.08 -5.63
C PRO A 64 -19.25 -9.90 -4.82
N ASP A 65 -18.22 -10.69 -5.08
CA ASP A 65 -16.93 -10.62 -4.37
C ASP A 65 -15.99 -9.59 -5.00
N PHE A 66 -16.22 -9.24 -6.27
CA PHE A 66 -15.39 -8.29 -7.03
C PHE A 66 -15.17 -6.95 -6.31
N PRO A 67 -16.18 -6.26 -5.74
CA PRO A 67 -15.96 -4.98 -5.04
C PRO A 67 -14.96 -5.10 -3.89
N MET A 68 -15.02 -6.20 -3.11
CA MET A 68 -14.10 -6.43 -2.00
C MET A 68 -12.70 -6.75 -2.50
N ALA A 69 -12.58 -7.66 -3.46
CA ALA A 69 -11.30 -8.03 -4.04
C ALA A 69 -10.58 -6.82 -4.66
N ASN A 70 -11.31 -6.01 -5.43
CA ASN A 70 -10.79 -4.81 -6.08
C ASN A 70 -10.32 -3.75 -5.08
N CYS A 71 -11.06 -3.53 -3.98
CA CYS A 71 -10.62 -2.60 -2.93
C CYS A 71 -9.43 -3.13 -2.11
N LEU A 72 -9.36 -4.44 -1.86
CA LEU A 72 -8.21 -5.05 -1.18
C LEU A 72 -6.94 -4.95 -2.02
N ASP A 73 -7.04 -5.21 -3.33
CA ASP A 73 -5.91 -5.07 -4.25
C ASP A 73 -5.41 -3.62 -4.33
N ALA A 74 -6.32 -2.66 -4.53
CA ALA A 74 -6.01 -1.24 -4.51
C ALA A 74 -5.33 -0.78 -3.20
N SER A 75 -5.87 -1.21 -2.06
CA SER A 75 -5.31 -0.91 -0.75
C SER A 75 -3.91 -1.53 -0.58
N HIS A 76 -3.73 -2.78 -0.99
CA HIS A 76 -2.44 -3.46 -0.97
C HIS A 76 -1.41 -2.70 -1.80
N GLN A 77 -1.72 -2.31 -3.03
CA GLN A 77 -0.82 -1.52 -3.88
C GLN A 77 -0.42 -0.19 -3.24
N ALA A 78 -1.37 0.51 -2.61
CA ALA A 78 -1.10 1.76 -1.91
C ALA A 78 -0.18 1.56 -0.68
N TRP A 79 -0.40 0.48 0.08
CA TRP A 79 0.44 0.13 1.22
C TRP A 79 1.86 -0.32 0.79
N GLU A 80 2.01 -1.06 -0.30
CA GLU A 80 3.33 -1.44 -0.83
C GLU A 80 4.11 -0.22 -1.34
N ALA A 81 3.43 0.73 -1.99
CA ALA A 81 4.04 2.00 -2.39
C ALA A 81 4.51 2.80 -1.16
N LYS A 82 3.68 2.83 -0.10
CA LYS A 82 4.04 3.47 1.17
C LYS A 82 5.24 2.78 1.85
N LEU A 83 5.24 1.45 1.91
CA LEU A 83 6.34 0.67 2.46
C LEU A 83 7.63 0.93 1.71
N THR A 84 7.59 0.92 0.38
CA THR A 84 8.77 1.21 -0.46
C THR A 84 9.35 2.57 -0.13
N ALA A 85 8.53 3.62 -0.08
CA ALA A 85 8.99 4.98 0.23
C ALA A 85 9.61 5.09 1.64
N VAL A 86 9.00 4.47 2.64
CA VAL A 86 9.51 4.50 4.03
C VAL A 86 10.79 3.68 4.17
N TYR A 87 10.87 2.53 3.49
CA TYR A 87 12.08 1.70 3.46
C TYR A 87 13.25 2.40 2.77
N GLU A 88 13.01 3.10 1.66
CA GLU A 88 14.03 3.89 0.97
C GLU A 88 14.58 4.99 1.88
N ALA A 89 13.72 5.72 2.58
CA ALA A 89 14.16 6.70 3.58
C ALA A 89 14.98 6.07 4.72
N ALA A 90 14.52 4.94 5.27
CA ALA A 90 15.25 4.22 6.32
C ALA A 90 16.62 3.70 5.84
N LEU A 91 16.74 3.29 4.58
CA LEU A 91 18.00 2.89 3.97
C LEU A 91 18.98 4.05 3.82
N GLU A 92 18.50 5.24 3.45
CA GLU A 92 19.34 6.44 3.35
C GLU A 92 19.96 6.83 4.69
N GLU A 93 19.23 6.61 5.79
CA GLU A 93 19.70 6.88 7.16
C GLU A 93 20.56 5.75 7.76
N SER A 94 20.59 4.58 7.13
CA SER A 94 21.29 3.39 7.66
C SER A 94 22.73 3.28 7.16
N ASP A 95 23.70 3.24 8.08
CA ASP A 95 25.09 2.88 7.78
C ASP A 95 25.65 1.91 8.85
N PRO A 96 25.97 0.65 8.50
CA PRO A 96 25.85 0.01 7.18
C PRO A 96 24.40 -0.35 6.82
N GLN A 97 24.06 -0.33 5.52
CA GLN A 97 22.71 -0.65 5.02
C GLN A 97 22.34 -2.15 5.04
N GLU A 98 23.33 -3.05 4.91
CA GLU A 98 23.06 -4.48 4.69
C GLU A 98 22.24 -5.16 5.82
N PRO A 99 22.40 -4.83 7.12
CA PRO A 99 21.51 -5.33 8.16
C PRO A 99 20.02 -5.02 7.91
N LEU A 100 19.70 -3.80 7.48
CA LEU A 100 18.31 -3.41 7.17
C LEU A 100 17.77 -4.20 5.97
N ARG A 101 18.57 -4.35 4.91
CA ARG A 101 18.23 -5.18 3.74
C ARG A 101 17.96 -6.64 4.12
N ARG A 102 18.76 -7.21 5.01
CA ARG A 102 18.55 -8.57 5.52
C ARG A 102 17.25 -8.67 6.31
N MET A 103 16.98 -7.70 7.19
CA MET A 103 15.77 -7.64 8.01
C MET A 103 14.52 -7.63 7.13
N GLU A 104 14.45 -6.75 6.11
CA GLU A 104 13.31 -6.69 5.19
C GLU A 104 13.10 -8.00 4.41
N ARG A 105 14.17 -8.60 3.88
CA ARG A 105 14.07 -9.89 3.18
C ARG A 105 13.52 -11.00 4.08
N SER A 106 13.95 -11.02 5.33
CA SER A 106 13.44 -11.99 6.32
C SER A 106 11.99 -11.71 6.70
N TRP A 107 11.60 -10.43 6.82
CA TRP A 107 10.23 -10.04 7.08
C TRP A 107 9.27 -10.47 5.96
N ILE A 108 9.65 -10.28 4.68
CA ILE A 108 8.85 -10.75 3.53
C ILE A 108 8.56 -12.26 3.65
N GLY A 109 9.60 -13.07 3.93
CA GLY A 109 9.42 -14.50 4.12
C GLY A 109 8.50 -14.87 5.29
N PHE A 110 8.54 -14.11 6.38
CA PHE A 110 7.61 -14.26 7.50
C PHE A 110 6.18 -13.88 7.13
N ARG A 111 5.98 -12.71 6.49
CA ARG A 111 4.67 -12.22 6.04
C ARG A 111 4.00 -13.24 5.13
N ASP A 112 4.73 -13.72 4.13
CA ASP A 112 4.17 -14.64 3.14
C ASP A 112 3.71 -15.94 3.82
N ALA A 113 4.54 -16.53 4.71
CA ALA A 113 4.16 -17.73 5.46
C ALA A 113 2.95 -17.51 6.39
N LEU A 114 2.87 -16.35 7.05
CA LEU A 114 1.75 -16.00 7.92
C LEU A 114 0.45 -15.81 7.12
N CYS A 115 0.53 -15.15 5.98
CA CYS A 115 -0.63 -14.82 5.17
C CYS A 115 -1.13 -16.00 4.34
N ASP A 116 -0.25 -16.90 3.93
CA ASP A 116 -0.66 -18.18 3.34
C ASP A 116 -1.44 -19.02 4.36
N ARG A 117 -1.00 -19.09 5.62
CA ARG A 117 -1.74 -19.75 6.70
C ARG A 117 -3.12 -19.12 6.94
N SER A 118 -3.23 -17.80 6.82
CA SER A 118 -4.51 -17.08 6.90
C SER A 118 -5.43 -17.44 5.73
N GLY A 119 -4.86 -17.55 4.52
CA GLY A 119 -5.56 -17.98 3.31
C GLY A 119 -6.10 -19.41 3.38
N GLU A 120 -5.35 -20.36 3.96
CA GLU A 120 -5.84 -21.74 4.16
C GLU A 120 -7.14 -21.81 4.97
N THR A 121 -7.37 -20.83 5.86
CA THR A 121 -8.52 -20.82 6.76
C THR A 121 -9.66 -19.95 6.22
N GLY A 122 -9.34 -18.83 5.57
CA GLY A 122 -10.32 -17.82 5.16
C GLY A 122 -10.35 -17.47 3.67
N GLY A 123 -9.65 -18.23 2.83
CA GLY A 123 -9.54 -18.00 1.39
C GLY A 123 -8.72 -16.75 1.02
N ASP A 124 -8.72 -16.42 -0.26
CA ASP A 124 -7.95 -15.29 -0.83
C ASP A 124 -8.23 -13.95 -0.11
N PRO A 125 -9.48 -13.58 0.23
CA PRO A 125 -9.73 -12.32 0.92
C PRO A 125 -9.08 -12.26 2.32
N ALA A 126 -8.91 -13.39 3.01
CA ALA A 126 -8.21 -13.42 4.30
C ALA A 126 -6.70 -13.29 4.13
N ARG A 127 -6.14 -13.91 3.08
CA ARG A 127 -4.74 -13.75 2.71
C ARG A 127 -4.42 -12.30 2.33
N ASP A 128 -5.26 -11.67 1.50
CA ASP A 128 -5.02 -10.30 1.03
C ASP A 128 -5.15 -9.26 2.15
N ARG A 129 -6.12 -9.45 3.07
CA ARG A 129 -6.19 -8.66 4.30
C ARG A 129 -4.95 -8.80 5.15
N CYS A 130 -4.43 -10.03 5.31
CA CYS A 130 -3.21 -10.26 6.05
C CYS A 130 -2.02 -9.54 5.42
N ILE A 131 -1.84 -9.63 4.10
CA ILE A 131 -0.72 -8.97 3.40
C ILE A 131 -0.79 -7.46 3.63
N ARG A 132 -1.96 -6.84 3.40
CA ARG A 132 -2.18 -5.42 3.66
C ARG A 132 -1.85 -5.03 5.10
N ASP A 133 -2.36 -5.79 6.07
CA ASP A 133 -2.18 -5.50 7.49
C ASP A 133 -0.72 -5.64 7.95
N GLU A 134 -0.01 -6.67 7.48
CA GLU A 134 1.42 -6.84 7.76
C GLU A 134 2.27 -5.76 7.08
N THR A 135 1.96 -5.37 5.85
CA THR A 135 2.64 -4.27 5.16
C THR A 135 2.45 -2.95 5.93
N ALA A 136 1.25 -2.68 6.45
CA ALA A 136 0.99 -1.52 7.31
C ALA A 136 1.78 -1.58 8.64
N ARG A 137 1.89 -2.77 9.26
CA ARG A 137 2.73 -2.95 10.47
C ARG A 137 4.21 -2.69 10.20
N GLN A 138 4.70 -3.12 9.03
CA GLN A 138 6.10 -2.87 8.65
C GLN A 138 6.36 -1.39 8.40
N VAL A 139 5.44 -0.68 7.72
CA VAL A 139 5.47 0.78 7.62
C VAL A 139 5.55 1.43 9.00
N ALA A 140 4.67 1.04 9.92
CA ALA A 140 4.64 1.59 11.27
C ALA A 140 5.96 1.35 12.04
N LEU A 141 6.54 0.15 11.90
CA LEU A 141 7.83 -0.19 12.49
C LEU A 141 8.95 0.70 11.95
N LEU A 142 9.11 0.78 10.63
CA LEU A 142 10.16 1.59 10.01
C LEU A 142 10.01 3.07 10.34
N MET A 143 8.78 3.61 10.34
CA MET A 143 8.52 4.99 10.77
C MET A 143 8.96 5.25 12.21
N SER A 144 8.79 4.28 13.12
CA SER A 144 9.20 4.44 14.52
C SER A 144 10.72 4.51 14.72
N TRP A 145 11.49 4.02 13.75
CA TRP A 145 12.96 4.11 13.80
C TRP A 145 13.48 5.46 13.33
N ALA A 146 12.72 6.17 12.49
CA ALA A 146 13.05 7.51 11.99
C ALA A 146 12.71 8.63 12.99
N GLU A 147 11.97 8.34 14.06
CA GLU A 147 11.62 9.35 15.06
C GLU A 147 12.82 9.64 15.99
N PRO A 148 13.16 10.93 16.22
CA PRO A 148 14.21 11.29 17.16
C PRO A 148 13.84 10.81 18.56
N ARG A 149 14.76 10.07 19.20
CA ARG A 149 14.62 9.58 20.58
C ARG A 149 14.82 10.67 21.62
#